data_AF-A0A3D1W977-F1
#
_entry.id   AF-A0A3D1W977-F1
#
_cell.length_a   1.000
_cell.length_b   1.000
_cell.length_c   1.000
_cell.angle_alpha   90.00
_cell.angle_beta   90.00
_cell.angle_gamma   90.00
#
_symmetry.space_group_name_H-M   'P 1'
#
loop_
_entity.id
_entity.type
_entity.pdbx_description
1 polymer ?
#
loop_
_entity_poly.entity_id
_entity_poly.type
_entity_poly.pdbx_seq_one_letter_code
_entity_poly.pdbx_strand_id
1 'polypeptide(L)'
;MNLMAWIARQGLVKNWATHAKWLNKAADLFQNWGTDAGAMHVTVSGITPEGQPVSREWQLVATHGDGPYVPTLAASALVRKISADGDKLCGAMPCIGLLSLEDFAHEMRGLKITTSEKLA
;
A
#
# COMPACT_ATOMS: atom_id res chain seq x y z
N MET A 1 -10.30 -7.91 16.82
CA MET A 1 -10.65 -9.18 16.14
C MET A 1 -10.83 -10.37 17.09
N ASN A 2 -9.98 -10.57 18.12
CA ASN A 2 -10.07 -11.75 19.00
C ASN A 2 -11.39 -11.88 19.79
N LEU A 3 -11.97 -10.76 20.27
CA LEU A 3 -13.24 -10.77 20.98
C LEU A 3 -14.41 -11.23 20.08
N MET A 4 -14.50 -10.70 18.86
CA MET A 4 -15.53 -11.10 17.88
C MET A 4 -15.39 -12.57 17.48
N ALA A 5 -14.14 -13.03 17.30
CA ALA A 5 -13.85 -14.43 17.03
C ALA A 5 -14.29 -15.34 18.19
N TRP A 6 -14.13 -14.91 19.44
CA TRP A 6 -14.58 -15.65 20.62
C TRP A 6 -16.11 -15.66 20.75
N ILE A 7 -16.80 -14.54 20.52
CA ILE A 7 -18.28 -14.44 20.54
C ILE A 7 -18.91 -15.31 19.45
N ALA A 8 -18.32 -15.34 18.26
CA ALA A 8 -18.74 -16.26 17.20
C ALA A 8 -18.53 -17.73 17.60
N ARG A 9 -17.41 -18.03 18.28
CA ARG A 9 -17.11 -19.37 18.79
C ARG A 9 -18.10 -19.84 19.86
N GLN A 10 -18.63 -18.91 20.67
CA GLN A 10 -19.69 -19.17 21.65
C GLN A 10 -21.09 -19.29 21.00
N GLY A 11 -21.20 -19.14 19.67
CA GLY A 11 -22.46 -19.29 18.92
C GLY A 11 -23.43 -18.11 19.06
N LEU A 12 -23.04 -17.05 19.76
CA LEU A 12 -23.87 -15.87 20.01
C LEU A 12 -24.11 -15.03 18.75
N VAL A 13 -23.16 -15.07 17.81
CA VAL A 13 -23.32 -14.42 16.50
C VAL A 13 -22.96 -15.41 15.40
N LYS A 14 -23.97 -15.80 14.62
CA LYS A 14 -23.82 -16.73 13.49
C LYS A 14 -23.37 -16.04 12.20
N ASN A 15 -23.70 -14.75 12.02
CA ASN A 15 -23.35 -13.99 10.83
C ASN A 15 -23.09 -12.51 11.16
N TRP A 16 -21.82 -12.12 11.15
CA TRP A 16 -21.42 -10.72 11.38
C TRP A 16 -21.84 -9.77 10.25
N ALA A 17 -22.06 -10.28 9.02
CA ALA A 17 -22.45 -9.46 7.89
C ALA A 17 -23.80 -8.75 8.12
N THR A 18 -24.73 -9.38 8.84
CA THR A 18 -26.02 -8.76 9.23
C THR A 18 -25.82 -7.54 10.11
N HIS A 19 -24.73 -7.50 10.88
CA HIS A 19 -24.38 -6.40 11.79
C HIS A 19 -23.36 -5.42 11.19
N ALA A 20 -22.94 -5.61 9.94
CA ALA A 20 -21.87 -4.83 9.31
C ALA A 20 -22.17 -3.32 9.31
N LYS A 21 -23.41 -2.90 9.06
CA LYS A 21 -23.79 -1.47 9.08
C LYS A 21 -23.59 -0.83 10.45
N TRP A 22 -23.93 -1.55 11.52
CA TRP A 22 -23.75 -1.06 12.88
C TRP A 22 -22.28 -1.09 13.29
N LEU A 23 -21.56 -2.16 12.94
CA LEU A 23 -20.13 -2.28 13.21
C LEU A 23 -19.31 -1.21 12.49
N ASN A 24 -19.65 -0.86 11.25
CA ASN A 24 -19.02 0.25 10.55
C ASN A 24 -19.28 1.58 11.25
N LYS A 25 -20.53 1.87 11.64
CA LYS A 25 -20.83 3.08 12.43
C LYS A 25 -20.07 3.11 13.76
N ALA A 26 -19.93 1.97 14.42
CA ALA A 26 -19.14 1.86 15.64
C ALA A 26 -17.66 2.12 15.36
N ALA A 27 -17.11 1.58 14.27
CA ALA A 27 -15.73 1.84 13.84
C ALA A 27 -15.49 3.32 13.52
N ASP A 28 -16.44 3.98 12.85
CA ASP A 28 -16.37 5.41 12.54
C ASP A 28 -16.25 6.27 13.82
N LEU A 29 -16.91 5.88 14.90
CA LEU A 29 -16.80 6.55 16.21
C LEU A 29 -15.39 6.44 16.82
N PHE A 30 -14.66 5.37 16.49
CA PHE A 30 -13.28 5.14 16.94
C PHE A 30 -12.23 5.62 15.94
N GLN A 31 -12.62 6.13 14.76
CA GLN A 31 -11.69 6.57 13.72
C GLN A 31 -10.72 7.65 14.22
N ASN A 32 -11.19 8.52 15.11
CA ASN A 32 -10.40 9.62 15.69
C ASN A 32 -9.39 9.16 16.76
N TRP A 33 -9.39 7.88 17.15
CA TRP A 33 -8.42 7.32 18.10
C TRP A 33 -7.20 6.69 17.40
N GLY A 34 -7.20 6.64 16.07
CA GLY A 34 -6.07 6.16 15.27
C GLY A 34 -5.23 7.28 14.68
N THR A 35 -4.10 6.90 14.08
CA THR A 35 -3.37 7.77 13.15
C THR A 35 -3.83 7.48 11.73
N ASP A 36 -3.92 8.53 10.93
CA ASP A 36 -4.16 8.49 9.50
C ASP A 36 -2.87 8.32 8.69
N ALA A 37 -1.72 8.23 9.38
CA ALA A 37 -0.41 8.02 8.79
C ALA A 37 -0.10 6.53 8.66
N GLY A 38 0.36 6.15 7.47
CA GLY A 38 0.89 4.83 7.16
C GLY A 38 2.30 4.94 6.57
N ALA A 39 3.12 3.92 6.78
CA ALA A 39 4.45 3.86 6.20
C ALA A 39 4.80 2.46 5.71
N MET A 40 5.65 2.40 4.68
CA MET A 40 6.26 1.19 4.17
C MET A 40 7.77 1.44 4.05
N HIS A 41 8.58 0.49 4.51
CA HIS A 41 10.02 0.48 4.26
C HIS A 41 10.40 -0.80 3.53
N VAL A 42 11.40 -0.72 2.65
CA VAL A 42 11.97 -1.84 1.93
C VAL A 42 13.48 -1.72 2.02
N THR A 43 14.12 -2.70 2.63
CA THR A 43 15.58 -2.77 2.74
C THR A 43 16.09 -3.86 1.81
N VAL A 44 17.06 -3.51 0.98
CA VAL A 44 17.76 -4.44 0.08
C VAL A 44 19.22 -4.47 0.48
N SER A 45 19.70 -5.66 0.84
CA SER A 45 21.09 -5.89 1.21
C SER A 45 21.75 -6.83 0.20
N GLY A 46 23.02 -6.60 -0.08
CA GLY A 46 23.79 -7.40 -1.01
C GLY A 46 25.29 -7.21 -0.83
N ILE A 47 26.05 -7.70 -1.80
CA ILE A 47 27.51 -7.60 -1.84
C ILE A 47 27.90 -6.91 -3.16
N THR A 48 28.77 -5.91 -3.10
CA THR A 48 29.29 -5.24 -4.31
C THR A 48 30.22 -6.16 -5.08
N PRO A 49 30.56 -5.86 -6.36
CA PRO A 49 31.57 -6.61 -7.11
C PRO A 49 32.92 -6.72 -6.40
N GLU A 50 33.25 -5.75 -5.53
CA GLU A 50 34.48 -5.70 -4.72
C GLU A 50 34.37 -6.51 -3.42
N GLY A 51 33.28 -7.24 -3.20
CA GLY A 51 33.06 -8.07 -2.02
C GLY A 51 32.59 -7.30 -0.78
N GLN A 52 32.25 -6.02 -0.90
CA GLN A 52 31.81 -5.20 0.23
C GLN A 52 30.31 -5.37 0.49
N PRO A 53 29.85 -5.53 1.74
CA PRO A 53 28.43 -5.52 2.04
C PRO A 53 27.84 -4.13 1.74
N VAL A 54 26.66 -4.12 1.15
CA VAL A 54 25.94 -2.89 0.82
C VAL A 54 24.48 -3.05 1.21
N SER A 55 23.88 -2.00 1.78
CA SER A 55 22.46 -1.96 2.12
C SER A 55 21.84 -0.66 1.62
N ARG A 56 20.61 -0.74 1.14
CA ARG A 56 19.79 0.41 0.74
C ARG A 56 18.41 0.25 1.35
N GLU A 57 17.90 1.33 1.90
CA GLU A 57 16.55 1.39 2.42
C GLU A 57 15.76 2.43 1.65
N TRP A 58 14.59 2.03 1.17
CA TRP A 58 13.60 2.92 0.59
C TRP A 58 12.38 2.99 1.50
N GLN A 59 11.87 4.19 1.73
CA GLN A 59 10.74 4.45 2.60
C GLN A 59 9.65 5.20 1.81
N LEU A 60 8.40 4.86 2.09
CA LEU A 60 7.20 5.57 1.70
C LEU A 60 6.40 5.92 2.95
N VAL A 61 5.97 7.17 3.06
CA VAL A 61 5.12 7.65 4.15
C VAL A 61 3.90 8.33 3.55
N ALA A 62 2.70 7.84 3.86
CA ALA A 62 1.43 8.44 3.50
C ALA A 62 0.79 9.04 4.76
N THR A 63 0.34 10.28 4.70
CA THR A 63 -0.26 11.01 5.83
C THR A 63 -1.57 11.64 5.42
N HIS A 64 -2.28 12.32 6.33
CA HIS A 64 -3.52 13.05 6.02
C HIS A 64 -4.62 12.16 5.43
N GLY A 65 -4.59 10.86 5.75
CA GLY A 65 -5.55 9.89 5.26
C GLY A 65 -5.32 9.41 3.83
N ASP A 66 -4.19 9.72 3.19
CA ASP A 66 -3.92 9.33 1.81
C ASP A 66 -3.37 7.90 1.65
N GLY A 67 -3.18 7.16 2.75
CA GLY A 67 -2.75 5.75 2.75
C GLY A 67 -3.57 4.83 1.82
N PRO A 68 -4.91 4.93 1.75
CA PRO A 68 -5.73 4.13 0.85
C PRO A 68 -5.45 4.33 -0.64
N TYR A 69 -4.81 5.44 -1.05
CA TYR A 69 -4.44 5.67 -2.44
C TYR A 69 -3.15 4.94 -2.86
N VAL A 70 -2.28 4.56 -1.93
CA VAL A 70 -1.01 3.87 -2.23
C VAL A 70 -1.17 2.67 -3.19
N PRO A 71 -2.10 1.71 -2.95
CA PRO A 71 -2.27 0.58 -3.87
C PRO A 71 -2.85 0.98 -5.24
N THR A 72 -3.56 2.11 -5.35
CA THR A 72 -4.18 2.54 -6.62
C THR A 72 -3.18 3.24 -7.54
N LEU A 73 -2.07 3.77 -7.00
CA LEU A 73 -1.01 4.41 -7.78
C LEU A 73 -0.47 3.49 -8.89
N ALA A 74 -0.27 2.19 -8.58
CA ALA A 74 0.22 1.22 -9.56
C ALA A 74 -0.73 1.07 -10.75
N ALA A 75 -2.04 1.00 -10.48
CA ALA A 75 -3.06 0.90 -11.53
C ALA A 75 -3.11 2.17 -12.38
N SER A 76 -3.09 3.35 -11.73
CA SER A 76 -3.10 4.65 -12.43
C SER A 76 -1.88 4.81 -13.34
N ALA A 77 -0.68 4.54 -12.81
CA ALA A 77 0.56 4.61 -13.56
C ALA A 77 0.57 3.66 -14.76
N LEU A 78 0.08 2.42 -14.58
CA LEU A 78 0.02 1.44 -15.66
C LEU A 78 -0.95 1.87 -16.77
N VAL A 79 -2.13 2.40 -16.42
CA VAL A 79 -3.09 2.93 -17.40
C VAL A 79 -2.49 4.07 -18.21
N ARG A 80 -1.82 5.02 -17.54
CA ARG A 80 -1.10 6.11 -18.21
C ARG A 80 -0.03 5.59 -19.16
N LYS A 81 0.75 4.59 -18.74
CA LYS A 81 1.83 4.00 -19.54
C LYS A 81 1.31 3.26 -20.77
N ILE A 82 0.28 2.43 -20.61
CA ILE A 82 -0.39 1.76 -21.74
C ILE A 82 -0.94 2.79 -22.73
N SER A 83 -1.52 3.88 -22.23
CA SER A 83 -2.06 4.95 -23.08
C SER A 83 -0.98 5.69 -23.88
N ALA A 84 0.24 5.80 -23.34
CA ALA A 84 1.36 6.48 -24.00
C ALA A 84 2.17 5.56 -24.93
N ASP A 85 2.41 4.31 -24.53
CA ASP A 85 3.29 3.37 -25.23
C ASP A 85 2.57 2.48 -26.27
N GLY A 86 1.23 2.52 -26.33
CA GLY A 86 0.42 1.75 -27.27
C GLY A 86 0.46 0.24 -27.02
N ASP A 87 0.40 -0.55 -28.09
CA ASP A 87 0.23 -2.02 -28.09
C ASP A 87 1.41 -2.83 -27.47
N LYS A 88 2.42 -2.17 -26.88
CA LYS A 88 3.63 -2.84 -26.38
C LYS A 88 3.40 -3.69 -25.12
N LEU A 89 2.29 -3.48 -24.40
CA LEU A 89 1.92 -4.23 -23.20
C LEU A 89 0.65 -5.05 -23.45
N CYS A 90 0.78 -6.13 -24.21
CA CYS A 90 -0.33 -7.04 -24.54
C CYS A 90 -0.16 -8.41 -23.84
N GLY A 91 -1.28 -8.98 -23.39
CA GLY A 91 -1.33 -10.28 -22.71
C GLY A 91 -1.11 -10.21 -21.19
N ALA A 92 -1.31 -11.35 -20.52
CA ALA A 92 -1.08 -11.48 -19.08
C ALA A 92 0.41 -11.60 -18.78
N MET A 93 0.92 -10.79 -17.85
CA MET A 93 2.33 -10.82 -17.44
C MET A 93 2.52 -10.36 -15.98
N PRO A 94 3.65 -10.70 -15.33
CA PRO A 94 4.00 -10.17 -14.01
C PRO A 94 4.20 -8.65 -14.03
N CYS A 95 3.91 -7.98 -12.93
CA CYS A 95 4.15 -6.53 -12.78
C CYS A 95 5.63 -6.14 -12.59
N ILE A 96 6.54 -7.12 -12.59
CA ILE A 96 7.97 -6.93 -12.35
C ILE A 96 8.58 -6.15 -13.52
N GLY A 97 9.18 -5.01 -13.24
CA GLY A 97 9.84 -4.16 -14.25
C GLY A 97 8.88 -3.36 -15.13
N LEU A 98 7.56 -3.44 -14.90
CA LEU A 98 6.59 -2.68 -15.70
C LEU A 98 6.53 -1.20 -15.33
N LEU A 99 6.77 -0.86 -14.06
CA LEU A 99 6.70 0.50 -13.53
C LEU A 99 8.00 0.83 -12.80
N SER A 100 8.52 2.04 -13.00
CA SER A 100 9.66 2.57 -12.22
C SER A 100 9.18 3.32 -10.98
N LEU A 101 10.09 3.67 -10.07
CA LEU A 101 9.76 4.55 -8.94
C LEU A 101 9.32 5.95 -9.42
N GLU A 102 9.83 6.46 -10.54
CA GLU A 102 9.35 7.71 -11.12
C GLU A 102 7.90 7.61 -11.62
N ASP A 103 7.48 6.45 -12.14
CA ASP A 103 6.09 6.23 -12.53
C ASP A 103 5.14 6.42 -11.34
N PHE A 104 5.53 5.95 -10.15
CA PHE A 104 4.79 6.20 -8.91
C PHE A 104 4.88 7.67 -8.47
N ALA A 105 6.07 8.28 -8.56
CA ALA A 105 6.25 9.69 -8.20
C ALA A 105 5.34 10.63 -8.99
N HIS A 106 5.04 10.29 -10.25
CA HIS A 106 4.06 11.00 -11.05
C HIS A 106 2.64 10.95 -10.46
N GLU A 107 2.18 9.75 -10.09
CA GLU A 107 0.83 9.53 -9.55
C GLU A 107 0.67 10.05 -8.12
N MET A 108 1.76 10.17 -7.35
CA MET A 108 1.75 10.74 -6.00
C MET A 108 1.54 12.26 -5.99
N ARG A 109 1.61 12.95 -7.13
CA ARG A 109 1.44 14.41 -7.17
C ARG A 109 0.05 14.81 -6.70
N GLY A 110 0.01 15.70 -5.71
CA GLY A 110 -1.23 16.18 -5.10
C GLY A 110 -1.66 15.37 -3.87
N LEU A 111 -1.03 14.23 -3.60
CA LEU A 111 -1.23 13.44 -2.39
C LEU A 111 -0.17 13.77 -1.33
N LYS A 112 -0.50 13.53 -0.06
CA LYS A 112 0.40 13.64 1.09
C LYS A 112 1.20 12.36 1.29
N ILE A 113 1.81 11.90 0.19
CA ILE A 113 2.68 10.72 0.14
C ILE A 113 4.09 11.18 -0.22
N THR A 114 5.08 10.79 0.59
CA THR A 114 6.49 11.10 0.37
C THR A 114 7.32 9.84 0.33
N THR A 115 8.43 9.88 -0.41
CA THR A 115 9.36 8.76 -0.51
C THR A 115 10.79 9.24 -0.28
N SER A 116 11.61 8.41 0.37
CA SER A 116 13.03 8.73 0.61
C SER A 116 13.89 7.47 0.51
N GLU A 117 15.11 7.63 0.04
CA GLU A 117 16.12 6.57 0.01
C GLU A 117 17.25 6.90 1.00
N LYS A 118 17.76 5.89 1.69
CA LYS A 118 18.90 5.97 2.61
C LYS A 118 19.90 4.86 2.32
N LEU A 119 21.18 5.18 2.46
CA LEU A 119 22.22 4.17 2.69
C LEU A 119 22.02 3.63 4.10
N ALA A 120 21.84 2.31 4.20
CA ALA A 120 21.73 1.60 5.48
C ALA A 120 23.08 1.01 5.88
#